data_AF-W6A692-F1
#
_entry.id   AF-W6A692-F1
#
_cell.length_a   1.000
_cell.length_b   1.000
_cell.length_c   1.000
_cell.angle_alpha   90.00
_cell.angle_beta   90.00
_cell.angle_gamma   90.00
#
_symmetry.space_group_name_H-M   'P 1'
#
loop_
_entity.id
_entity.type
_entity.pdbx_description
1 polymer ?
#
loop_
_entity_poly.entity_id
_entity_poly.type
_entity_poly.pdbx_seq_one_letter_code
_entity_poly.pdbx_strand_id
1 'polypeptide(L)'
;MEACYYCKKIILENDAFTRDTLDQKYKQTYHQECFKQRALNLKVIATKNSGNNKRKNRIYDWLLICFGIILLIEIIAIVILIVI
;
A
#
# COMPACT_ATOMS: atom_id res chain seq x y z
N MET A 1 10.95 -34.20 6.09
CA MET A 1 10.79 -33.10 7.08
C MET A 1 10.55 -31.82 6.32
N GLU A 2 9.33 -31.26 6.39
CA GLU A 2 9.01 -29.97 5.78
C GLU A 2 9.36 -28.85 6.77
N ALA A 3 9.95 -27.75 6.28
CA ALA A 3 10.26 -26.58 7.11
C ALA A 3 9.23 -25.48 6.87
N CYS A 4 8.83 -24.78 7.94
CA CYS A 4 7.97 -23.62 7.82
C CYS A 4 8.73 -22.47 7.14
N TYR A 5 8.18 -21.96 6.03
CA TYR A 5 8.79 -20.87 5.26
C TYR A 5 8.90 -19.56 6.07
N TYR A 6 7.97 -19.31 6.98
CA TYR A 6 7.94 -18.07 7.77
C TYR A 6 8.98 -18.05 8.90
N CYS A 7 9.04 -19.10 9.72
CA CYS A 7 9.89 -19.13 10.91
C CYS A 7 11.15 -20.00 10.76
N LYS A 8 11.35 -20.66 9.60
CA LYS A 8 12.47 -21.55 9.28
C LYS A 8 12.65 -22.76 10.22
N LYS A 9 11.68 -23.02 11.09
CA LYS A 9 11.66 -24.20 11.97
C LYS A 9 11.05 -25.41 11.23
N ILE A 10 11.50 -26.59 11.60
CA ILE A 10 10.96 -27.86 11.09
C ILE A 10 9.54 -28.06 11.63
N ILE A 11 8.62 -28.46 10.75
CA ILE A 11 7.27 -28.87 11.12
C ILE A 11 7.36 -30.34 11.55
N LEU A 12 7.00 -30.64 12.80
CA LEU A 12 6.95 -32.01 13.29
C LEU A 12 5.73 -32.73 12.67
N GLU A 13 5.78 -34.06 12.54
CA GLU A 13 4.69 -34.84 11.91
C GLU A 13 3.33 -34.68 12.61
N ASN A 14 3.34 -34.35 13.90
CA ASN A 14 2.12 -34.12 14.70
C ASN A 14 1.67 -32.65 14.73
N ASP A 15 2.43 -31.73 14.15
CA ASP A 15 2.10 -30.31 14.18
C ASP A 15 1.11 -29.94 13.09
N ALA A 16 0.09 -29.16 13.44
CA ALA A 16 -0.84 -28.61 12.46
C ALA A 16 -0.12 -27.62 11.52
N PHE A 17 -0.13 -27.93 10.22
CA PHE A 17 0.47 -27.09 9.19
C PHE A 17 -0.54 -26.71 8.10
N THR A 18 -0.20 -25.66 7.35
CA THR A 18 -1.00 -25.16 6.23
C THR A 18 -0.07 -24.95 5.04
N ARG A 19 -0.53 -25.36 3.85
CA ARG A 19 0.18 -25.09 2.60
C ARG A 19 -0.50 -23.94 1.90
N ASP A 20 0.28 -22.93 1.57
CA ASP A 20 -0.22 -21.81 0.78
C ASP A 20 -0.15 -22.16 -0.71
N THR A 21 -1.23 -21.88 -1.42
CA THR A 21 -1.39 -22.07 -2.87
C THR A 21 -1.50 -20.75 -3.64
N LEU A 22 -1.45 -19.60 -2.95
CA LEU A 22 -1.54 -18.28 -3.56
C LEU A 22 -0.39 -18.00 -4.54
N ASP A 23 0.82 -18.46 -4.23
CA ASP A 23 1.95 -18.41 -5.16
C ASP A 23 1.95 -19.69 -6.02
N GLN A 24 1.31 -19.62 -7.20
CA GLN A 24 1.26 -20.73 -8.18
C GLN A 24 2.63 -21.32 -8.54
N LYS A 25 3.72 -20.59 -8.25
CA LYS A 25 5.10 -21.00 -8.53
C LYS A 25 5.78 -21.78 -7.39
N TYR A 26 5.33 -21.63 -6.14
CA TYR A 26 5.97 -22.28 -4.98
C TYR A 26 4.94 -22.69 -3.92
N LYS A 27 4.72 -24.01 -3.77
CA LYS A 27 3.97 -24.55 -2.62
C LYS A 27 4.81 -24.39 -1.36
N GLN A 28 4.50 -23.38 -0.56
CA GLN A 28 5.21 -23.11 0.68
C GLN A 28 4.41 -23.65 1.87
N THR A 29 5.09 -24.39 2.75
CA THR A 29 4.51 -24.94 3.97
C THR A 29 4.72 -23.98 5.14
N TYR A 30 3.71 -23.85 5.99
CA TYR A 30 3.70 -22.96 7.15
C TYR A 30 3.12 -23.68 8.37
N HIS A 31 3.58 -23.36 9.57
CA HIS A 31 2.80 -23.64 10.77
C HIS A 31 1.49 -22.87 10.71
N GLN A 32 0.41 -23.44 11.24
CA GLN A 32 -0.91 -22.80 11.24
C GLN A 32 -0.88 -21.39 11.88
N GLU A 33 -0.14 -21.24 12.99
CA GLU A 33 0.02 -19.95 13.67
C GLU A 33 0.86 -18.95 12.87
N CYS A 34 1.93 -19.41 12.21
CA CYS A 34 2.75 -18.57 11.34
C CYS A 34 1.95 -18.07 10.13
N PHE A 35 1.05 -18.88 9.59
CA PHE A 35 0.17 -18.50 8.50
C PHE A 35 -0.79 -17.37 8.91
N LYS A 36 -1.41 -17.47 10.11
CA LYS A 36 -2.25 -16.40 10.67
C LYS A 36 -1.48 -15.08 10.86
N GLN A 37 -0.26 -15.15 11.41
CA GLN A 37 0.58 -13.96 11.60
C GLN A 37 0.95 -13.27 10.27
N ARG A 38 1.27 -14.06 9.24
CA ARG A 38 1.55 -13.52 7.89
C ARG A 38 0.34 -12.77 7.33
N ALA A 39 -0.86 -13.32 7.45
CA ALA A 39 -2.08 -12.66 6.98
C ALA A 39 -2.34 -11.33 7.70
N LEU A 40 -2.07 -11.25 9.01
CA LEU A 40 -2.17 -10.01 9.78
C LEU A 40 -1.14 -8.97 9.32
N ASN A 41 0.12 -9.37 9.14
CA ASN A 41 1.19 -8.47 8.67
C ASN A 41 0.90 -7.91 7.27
N LEU A 42 0.36 -8.74 6.36
CA LEU A 42 -0.05 -8.29 5.04
C LEU A 42 -1.16 -7.24 5.09
N LYS A 43 -2.16 -7.41 5.99
CA LYS A 43 -3.21 -6.41 6.19
C LYS A 43 -2.65 -5.08 6.69
N VAL A 44 -1.69 -5.10 7.62
CA VAL A 44 -1.05 -3.89 8.16
C VAL A 44 -0.23 -3.16 7.09
N ILE A 45 0.49 -3.88 6.24
CA ILE A 45 1.25 -3.29 5.13
C ILE A 45 0.29 -2.66 4.10
N ALA A 46 -0.81 -3.34 3.78
CA ALA A 46 -1.81 -2.84 2.84
C ALA A 46 -2.46 -1.53 3.34
N THR A 47 -2.82 -1.45 4.62
CA THR A 47 -3.40 -0.23 5.21
C THR A 47 -2.39 0.91 5.30
N LYS A 48 -1.12 0.63 5.62
CA LYS A 48 -0.05 1.64 5.65
C LYS A 48 0.22 2.24 4.26
N ASN A 49 0.26 1.41 3.21
CA ASN A 49 0.47 1.88 1.84
C ASN A 49 -0.73 2.68 1.31
N SER A 50 -1.96 2.30 1.69
CA SER A 50 -3.16 3.08 1.37
C SER A 50 -3.13 4.49 1.98
N GLY A 51 -2.65 4.62 3.23
CA GLY A 51 -2.49 5.92 3.89
C GLY A 51 -1.48 6.85 3.19
N ASN A 52 -0.36 6.31 2.72
CA ASN A 52 0.66 7.09 1.99
C ASN A 52 0.16 7.58 0.62
N ASN A 53 -0.59 6.76 -0.12
CA ASN A 53 -1.17 7.16 -1.40
C ASN A 53 -2.23 8.26 -1.23
N LYS A 54 -3.05 8.18 -0.19
CA LYS A 54 -4.06 9.21 0.12
C LYS A 54 -3.42 10.56 0.48
N ARG A 55 -2.27 10.55 1.17
CA ARG A 55 -1.53 11.77 1.52
C ARG A 55 -0.87 12.42 0.31
N LYS A 56 -0.32 11.62 -0.62
CA LYS A 56 0.21 12.14 -1.89
C LYS A 56 -0.87 12.82 -2.73
N ASN A 57 -2.03 12.18 -2.91
CA ASN A 57 -3.12 12.76 -3.70
C ASN A 57 -3.58 14.13 -3.18
N ARG A 58 -3.67 14.30 -1.85
CA ARG A 58 -4.04 15.60 -1.26
C ARG A 58 -3.06 16.72 -1.58
N ILE A 59 -1.75 16.44 -1.68
CA ILE A 59 -0.75 17.47 -1.98
C ILE A 59 -0.87 17.92 -3.44
N TYR A 60 -1.11 16.98 -4.35
CA TYR A 60 -1.34 17.30 -5.76
C TYR A 60 -2.63 18.12 -5.95
N ASP A 61 -3.72 17.77 -5.26
CA ASP A 61 -4.96 18.56 -5.30
C ASP A 61 -4.74 20.01 -4.85
N TRP A 62 -4.03 20.21 -3.73
CA TRP A 62 -3.72 21.55 -3.24
C TRP A 62 -2.84 22.36 -4.19
N LEU A 63 -1.81 21.75 -4.78
CA LEU A 63 -0.95 22.40 -5.78
C LEU A 63 -1.75 22.83 -7.01
N LEU A 64 -2.66 21.99 -7.48
CA LEU A 64 -3.47 22.26 -8.66
C LEU A 64 -4.45 23.41 -8.42
N ILE A 65 -5.05 23.48 -7.24
CA ILE A 65 -5.90 24.61 -6.81
C ILE A 65 -5.08 25.91 -6.76
N CYS A 66 -3.89 25.88 -6.15
CA CYS A 66 -3.03 27.06 -6.08
C CYS A 66 -2.62 27.58 -7.47
N PHE A 67 -2.24 26.69 -8.38
CA PHE A 67 -1.93 27.06 -9.77
C PHE A 67 -3.13 27.67 -10.49
N GLY A 68 -4.33 27.10 -10.29
CA GLY A 68 -5.56 27.64 -10.86
C GLY A 68 -5.84 29.06 -10.40
N ILE A 69 -5.65 29.35 -9.11
CA ILE A 69 -5.86 30.70 -8.54
C ILE A 69 -4.85 31.71 -9.11
N ILE A 70 -3.57 31.34 -9.21
CA ILE A 70 -2.53 32.24 -9.77
C ILE A 70 -2.87 32.62 -11.20
N LEU A 71 -3.23 31.64 -12.05
CA LEU A 71 -3.63 31.91 -13.43
C LEU A 71 -4.86 32.82 -13.51
N LEU A 72 -5.83 32.63 -12.62
CA LEU A 72 -7.05 33.45 -12.59
C LEU A 72 -6.72 34.90 -12.22
N ILE A 73 -5.82 35.12 -11.26
CA ILE A 73 -5.33 36.45 -10.89
C ILE A 73 -4.58 37.10 -12.06
N GLU A 74 -3.71 36.36 -12.75
CA GLU A 74 -3.01 36.87 -13.93
C GLU A 74 -3.98 37.29 -15.04
N ILE A 75 -5.01 36.47 -15.33
CA ILE A 75 -6.03 36.81 -16.33
C ILE A 75 -6.77 38.09 -15.93
N ILE A 76 -7.18 38.23 -14.66
CA ILE A 76 -7.85 39.44 -14.16
C ILE A 76 -6.94 40.66 -14.31
N ALA A 77 -5.66 40.54 -13.95
CA ALA A 77 -4.69 41.63 -14.06
C ALA A 77 -4.50 42.08 -15.52
N ILE A 78 -4.41 41.14 -16.46
CA ILE A 78 -4.32 41.43 -17.90
C ILE A 78 -5.59 42.14 -18.39
N VAL A 79 -6.77 41.66 -17.99
CA VAL A 79 -8.05 42.29 -18.39
C VAL A 79 -8.12 43.73 -17.87
N ILE A 80 -7.74 43.98 -16.62
CA ILE A 80 -7.71 45.33 -16.05
C ILE A 80 -6.72 46.23 -16.81
N LEU A 81 -5.53 45.71 -17.15
CA LEU A 81 -4.51 46.45 -17.90
C LEU A 81 -4.94 46.78 -19.35
N ILE A 82 -5.81 45.99 -19.96
CA ILE A 82 -6.32 46.23 -21.32
C ILE A 82 -7.48 47.25 -21.30
N VAL A 83 -8.24 47.30 -20.21
CA VAL A 83 -9.43 48.16 -20.08
C VAL A 83 -9.07 49.59 -19.65
N ILE A 84 -7.91 49.80 -19.01
CA ILE A 84 -7.34 51.11 -18.64
C ILE A 84 -6.56 51.69 -19.81
#